data_AF-W2SKF8-F1
#
_entry.id   AF-W2SKF8-F1
#
_cell.length_a   1.000
_cell.length_b   1.000
_cell.length_c   1.000
_cell.angle_alpha   90.00
_cell.angle_beta   90.00
_cell.angle_gamma   90.00
#
_symmetry.space_group_name_H-M   'P 1'
#
loop_
_entity.id
_entity.type
_entity.pdbx_description
1 polymer ?
#
loop_
_entity_poly.entity_id
_entity_poly.type
_entity_poly.pdbx_seq_one_letter_code
_entity_poly.pdbx_strand_id
1 'polypeptide(L)'
;MKLVKGNGQSGIQNMLAHYNLSFEGQKHCGLDDSINIARLCIKLMQDKIELRDRRLEELAKSDRADGSDYHIWHRKLPLKLRQVTRDEFLSEEYLDCDSCDDIDE
;
A
#
# COMPACT_ATOMS: atom_id res chain seq x y z
N MET A 1 -1.62 -23.20 17.49
CA MET A 1 -1.71 -21.77 17.88
C MET A 1 -3.10 -21.26 17.53
N LYS A 2 -3.82 -20.63 18.46
CA LYS A 2 -5.14 -20.04 18.19
C LYS A 2 -4.96 -18.81 17.32
N LEU A 3 -5.58 -18.78 16.14
CA LEU A 3 -5.68 -17.59 15.30
C LEU A 3 -6.32 -16.47 16.13
N VAL A 4 -5.57 -15.39 16.37
CA VAL A 4 -6.14 -14.18 16.97
C VAL A 4 -7.09 -13.62 15.92
N LYS A 5 -8.39 -13.78 16.15
CA LYS A 5 -9.45 -13.28 15.28
C LYS A 5 -9.27 -11.76 15.23
N GLY A 6 -8.92 -11.23 14.06
CA GLY A 6 -8.88 -9.79 13.85
C GLY A 6 -10.23 -9.16 14.22
N ASN A 7 -10.25 -7.87 14.51
CA ASN A 7 -11.44 -7.11 14.91
C ASN A 7 -12.57 -7.06 13.85
N GLY A 8 -12.45 -7.80 12.74
CA GLY A 8 -13.43 -7.86 11.65
C GLY A 8 -13.49 -6.59 10.79
N GLN A 9 -12.59 -5.63 11.01
CA GLN A 9 -12.55 -4.36 10.28
C GLN A 9 -11.48 -4.39 9.19
N SER A 10 -11.75 -3.73 8.08
CA SER A 10 -10.77 -3.56 7.00
C SER A 10 -9.65 -2.59 7.41
N GLY A 11 -8.51 -2.63 6.70
CA GLY A 11 -7.38 -1.74 6.96
C GLY A 11 -7.79 -0.26 6.94
N ILE A 12 -8.61 0.15 5.97
CA ILE A 12 -9.11 1.53 5.87
C ILE A 12 -10.00 1.92 7.04
N GLN A 13 -10.86 1.02 7.53
CA GLN A 13 -11.70 1.31 8.69
C GLN A 13 -10.86 1.50 9.96
N ASN A 14 -9.81 0.70 10.14
CA ASN A 14 -8.89 0.86 11.25
C ASN A 14 -8.15 2.20 11.19
N MET A 15 -7.70 2.61 10.00
CA MET A 15 -7.03 3.89 9.80
C MET A 15 -7.97 5.08 10.07
N LEU A 16 -9.20 5.04 9.55
CA LEU A 16 -10.19 6.09 9.80
C LEU A 16 -10.53 6.22 11.29
N ALA A 17 -10.75 5.08 11.97
CA ALA A 17 -11.07 5.06 13.38
C ALA A 17 -9.97 5.71 14.24
N HIS A 18 -8.69 5.53 13.89
CA HIS A 18 -7.57 6.19 14.56
C HIS A 18 -7.64 7.72 14.50
N TYR A 19 -8.21 8.28 13.44
CA TYR A 19 -8.41 9.72 13.26
C TYR A 19 -9.82 10.19 13.66
N ASN A 20 -10.57 9.36 14.41
CA ASN A 20 -11.97 9.60 14.77
C ASN A 20 -12.88 9.87 13.54
N LEU A 21 -12.55 9.28 12.41
CA LEU A 21 -13.36 9.30 11.19
C LEU A 21 -14.15 7.99 11.07
N SER A 22 -15.35 8.07 10.52
CA SER A 22 -16.14 6.91 10.13
C SER A 22 -16.06 6.69 8.62
N PHE A 23 -16.21 5.42 8.23
CA PHE A 23 -16.32 5.06 6.81
C PHE A 23 -17.64 5.60 6.25
N GLU A 24 -17.56 6.32 5.14
CA GLU A 24 -18.71 6.84 4.41
C GLU A 24 -19.02 5.97 3.16
N GLY A 25 -20.30 5.75 2.86
CA GLY A 25 -20.72 4.99 1.68
C GLY A 25 -20.76 3.47 1.89
N GLN A 26 -20.64 2.73 0.79
CA GLN A 26 -20.73 1.28 0.76
C GLN A 26 -19.34 0.63 0.80
N LYS A 27 -19.13 -0.29 1.74
CA LYS A 27 -17.90 -1.07 1.82
C LYS A 27 -17.66 -1.83 0.52
N HIS A 28 -16.40 -1.86 0.06
CA HIS A 28 -15.98 -2.54 -1.17
C HIS A 28 -16.54 -1.92 -2.46
N CYS A 29 -17.11 -0.72 -2.38
CA CYS A 29 -17.33 0.14 -3.54
C CYS A 29 -16.03 0.92 -3.79
N GLY A 30 -15.40 0.73 -4.95
CA GLY A 30 -14.12 1.36 -5.25
C GLY A 30 -14.14 2.90 -5.18
N LEU A 31 -15.26 3.53 -5.54
CA LEU A 31 -15.42 4.98 -5.45
C LEU A 31 -15.48 5.45 -3.98
N ASP A 32 -16.27 4.77 -3.15
CA ASP A 32 -16.41 5.12 -1.73
C ASP A 32 -15.11 4.87 -0.98
N ASP A 33 -14.42 3.75 -1.27
CA ASP A 33 -13.08 3.48 -0.73
C ASP A 33 -12.10 4.59 -1.12
N SER A 34 -12.14 5.07 -2.37
CA SER A 34 -11.29 6.18 -2.84
C SER A 34 -11.60 7.50 -2.13
N ILE A 35 -12.88 7.82 -1.92
CA ILE A 35 -13.30 9.02 -1.17
C ILE A 35 -12.79 8.95 0.26
N ASN A 36 -12.93 7.80 0.93
CA ASN A 36 -12.44 7.63 2.29
C ASN A 36 -10.90 7.71 2.39
N ILE A 37 -10.17 7.17 1.42
CA ILE A 37 -8.70 7.35 1.33
C ILE A 37 -8.37 8.83 1.19
N ALA A 38 -9.03 9.56 0.29
CA ALA A 38 -8.79 10.99 0.11
C ALA A 38 -9.05 11.79 1.39
N ARG A 39 -10.13 11.50 2.11
CA ARG A 39 -10.43 12.12 3.42
C ARG A 39 -9.33 11.89 4.44
N LEU A 40 -8.83 10.65 4.52
CA LEU A 40 -7.71 10.32 5.38
C LEU A 40 -6.44 11.07 4.97
N CYS A 41 -6.11 11.12 3.68
CA CYS A 41 -4.96 11.86 3.17
C CYS A 41 -5.03 13.35 3.53
N ILE A 42 -6.19 13.99 3.39
CA ILE A 42 -6.40 15.39 3.80
C ILE A 42 -6.09 15.56 5.29
N LYS A 43 -6.57 14.64 6.13
CA LYS A 43 -6.30 14.70 7.57
C LYS A 43 -4.81 14.52 7.90
N LEU A 44 -4.13 13.60 7.23
CA LEU A 44 -2.68 13.39 7.35
C LEU A 44 -1.89 14.66 6.97
N MET A 45 -2.28 15.32 5.88
CA MET A 45 -1.65 16.57 5.43
C MET A 45 -1.87 17.72 6.41
N GLN A 46 -3.07 17.84 7.02
CA GLN A 46 -3.35 18.82 8.07
C GLN A 46 -2.46 18.62 9.30
N ASP A 47 -2.18 17.36 9.64
CA ASP A 47 -1.30 16.99 10.76
C ASP A 47 0.20 17.08 10.37
N LYS A 48 0.51 17.65 9.20
CA LYS A 48 1.86 17.83 8.63
C LYS A 48 2.62 16.51 8.46
N ILE A 49 1.90 15.41 8.26
CA ILE A 49 2.48 14.11 7.94
C ILE A 49 2.85 14.12 6.46
N GLU A 50 4.12 13.84 6.18
CA GLU A 50 4.63 13.77 4.82
C GLU A 50 4.14 12.47 4.14
N LEU A 51 3.17 12.62 3.23
CA LEU A 51 2.75 11.55 2.34
C LEU A 51 3.83 11.37 1.27
N ARG A 52 4.44 10.19 1.26
CA ARG A 52 5.48 9.77 0.31
C ARG A 52 5.15 8.38 -0.18
N ASP A 53 5.71 8.03 -1.33
CA ASP A 53 5.79 6.63 -1.71
C ASP A 53 6.59 5.88 -0.63
N ARG A 54 5.95 4.96 0.09
CA ARG A 54 6.52 4.35 1.31
C ARG A 54 6.81 2.88 1.08
N ARG A 55 8.06 2.50 1.39
CA ARG A 55 8.60 1.16 1.61
C ARG A 55 7.55 0.11 2.04
N LEU A 56 7.35 -0.91 1.20
CA LEU A 56 6.56 -2.11 1.53
C LEU A 56 7.34 -3.17 2.34
N GLU A 57 8.66 -3.06 2.44
CA GLU A 57 9.51 -4.09 3.09
C GLU A 57 9.27 -4.29 4.59
N GLU A 58 8.85 -3.26 5.34
CA GLU A 58 8.62 -3.41 6.78
C GLU A 58 7.29 -4.14 7.09
N LEU A 59 6.32 -4.12 6.17
CA LEU A 59 5.05 -4.85 6.33
C LEU A 59 5.17 -6.32 5.91
N ALA A 60 6.11 -6.63 5.01
CA ALA A 60 6.37 -7.99 4.54
C ALA A 60 7.06 -8.88 5.59
N LYS A 61 7.64 -8.30 6.64
CA LYS A 61 8.19 -9.04 7.79
C LYS A 61 7.12 -9.46 8.82
N SER A 62 5.83 -9.26 8.52
CA SER A 62 4.80 -9.91 9.30
C SER A 62 4.81 -11.41 8.96
N ASP A 63 5.33 -12.19 9.90
CA ASP A 63 5.44 -13.65 9.95
C ASP A 63 4.07 -14.35 9.86
N ARG A 64 3.31 -14.10 8.79
CA ARG A 64 2.00 -14.69 8.53
C ARG A 64 2.10 -15.65 7.35
N ALA A 65 2.53 -16.85 7.72
CA ALA A 65 2.14 -18.16 7.19
C ALA A 65 2.02 -18.28 5.66
N ASP A 66 3.03 -18.87 5.03
CA ASP A 66 3.05 -20.08 4.16
C ASP A 66 1.77 -20.54 3.40
N GLY A 67 0.81 -19.66 3.16
CA GLY A 67 -0.44 -19.94 2.44
C GLY A 67 -1.04 -18.69 1.81
N SER A 68 -0.32 -17.57 1.83
CA SER A 68 -0.70 -16.38 1.09
C SER A 68 -0.37 -16.58 -0.38
N ASP A 69 -1.39 -16.54 -1.24
CA ASP A 69 -1.21 -16.55 -2.71
C ASP A 69 -0.22 -15.47 -3.18
N TYR A 70 0.10 -14.49 -2.33
CA TYR A 70 1.15 -13.50 -2.54
C TYR A 70 2.42 -14.08 -3.16
N HIS A 71 2.99 -15.17 -2.62
CA HIS A 71 4.23 -15.74 -3.17
C HIS A 71 4.04 -16.30 -4.58
N ILE A 72 2.85 -16.84 -4.86
CA ILE A 72 2.46 -17.35 -6.18
C ILE A 72 2.34 -16.19 -7.16
N TRP A 73 1.61 -15.13 -6.81
CA TRP A 73 1.44 -13.93 -7.63
C TRP A 73 2.76 -13.19 -7.83
N HIS A 74 3.55 -13.02 -6.77
CA HIS A 74 4.85 -12.39 -6.81
C HIS A 74 5.80 -13.11 -7.77
N ARG A 75 5.74 -14.45 -7.87
CA ARG A 75 6.53 -15.19 -8.87
C ARG A 75 5.95 -15.07 -10.27
N LYS A 76 4.63 -15.22 -10.44
CA LYS A 76 3.95 -15.35 -11.75
C LYS A 76 3.74 -14.03 -12.51
N LEU A 77 3.56 -12.92 -11.82
CA LEU A 77 3.27 -11.64 -12.47
C LEU A 77 4.53 -11.08 -13.17
N PRO A 78 4.41 -10.57 -14.41
CA PRO A 78 5.55 -10.10 -15.18
C PRO A 78 6.15 -8.82 -14.59
N LEU A 79 5.30 -7.92 -14.10
CA LEU A 79 5.72 -6.68 -13.45
C LEU A 79 5.94 -6.93 -11.96
N LYS A 80 7.05 -6.40 -11.43
CA LYS A 80 7.39 -6.46 -10.01
C LYS A 80 7.19 -5.09 -9.38
N LEU A 81 6.86 -5.08 -8.09
CA LEU A 81 6.83 -3.86 -7.31
C LEU A 81 8.27 -3.39 -7.09
N ARG A 82 8.62 -2.25 -7.66
CA ARG A 82 9.89 -1.57 -7.44
C ARG A 82 9.73 -0.48 -6.39
N GLN A 83 10.73 -0.31 -5.54
CA GLN A 83 10.77 0.80 -4.59
C GLN A 83 11.40 2.02 -5.25
N VAL A 84 10.82 3.18 -4.98
CA VAL A 84 11.32 4.46 -5.47
C VAL A 84 11.70 5.30 -4.25
N THR A 85 12.96 5.73 -4.20
CA THR A 85 13.43 6.67 -3.19
C THR A 85 12.89 8.08 -3.45
N ARG A 86 13.00 8.95 -2.45
CA ARG A 86 12.59 10.35 -2.60
C ARG A 86 13.36 11.03 -3.74
N ASP A 87 14.65 10.77 -3.84
CA ASP A 87 15.50 11.44 -4.82
C ASP A 87 15.16 10.97 -6.23
N GLU A 88 14.96 9.65 -6.44
CA GLU A 88 14.46 9.08 -7.71
C GLU A 88 13.07 9.61 -8.09
N PHE A 89 12.17 9.80 -7.11
CA PHE A 89 10.85 10.37 -7.35
C PHE A 89 10.95 11.82 -7.81
N LEU A 90 11.81 12.61 -7.17
CA LEU A 90 12.00 14.04 -7.49
C LEU A 90 12.82 14.26 -8.77
N SER A 91 13.71 13.33 -9.11
CA SER A 91 14.50 13.37 -10.34
C SER A 91 13.76 12.83 -11.56
N GLU A 92 12.57 12.26 -11.38
CA GLU A 92 11.79 11.54 -12.40
C GLU A 92 12.45 10.27 -12.95
N GLU A 93 13.61 9.86 -12.41
CA GLU A 93 14.30 8.60 -12.71
C GLU A 93 13.39 7.39 -12.50
N TYR A 94 12.35 7.53 -11.67
CA TYR A 94 11.42 6.44 -11.44
C TYR A 94 10.60 6.00 -12.68
N LEU A 95 10.54 6.85 -13.71
CA LEU A 95 9.88 6.58 -14.98
C LEU A 95 10.70 5.66 -15.89
N ASP A 96 12.00 5.53 -15.63
CA ASP A 96 12.89 4.67 -16.40
C ASP A 96 12.68 3.20 -16.01
N CYS A 97 12.67 2.34 -17.02
CA CYS A 97 12.43 0.90 -16.85
C CYS A 97 13.75 0.19 -16.62
N ASP A 98 14.10 -0.08 -15.36
CA ASP A 98 15.33 -0.79 -14.97
C ASP A 98 15.53 -2.14 -15.69
N SER A 99 14.46 -2.78 -16.16
CA SER A 99 14.52 -4.07 -16.85
C SER A 99 14.62 -3.98 -18.38
N CYS A 100 14.43 -2.80 -18.95
CA CYS A 100 14.39 -2.58 -20.39
C CYS A 100 15.77 -2.18 -20.96
N ASP A 101 16.70 -1.76 -20.08
CA ASP A 101 18.06 -1.35 -20.44
C ASP A 101 19.04 -2.54 -20.55
N ASP A 102 18.60 -3.76 -20.19
CA ASP A 102 19.40 -5.00 -20.23
C ASP A 102 19.17 -5.85 -21.51
N ILE A 103 18.56 -5.31 -22.58
CA ILE A 103 18.21 -6.09 -23.79
C ILE A 103 19.31 -6.09 -24.87
N ASP A 104 20.45 -5.45 -24.64
CA ASP A 104 21.60 -5.46 -25.56
C ASP A 104 22.76 -6.34 -25.05
N GLU A 105 22.59 -7.67 -25.01
CA GLU A 105 23.68 -8.66 -25.11
C GLU A 105 23.21 -10.04 -25.63
#